data_AF-A0A7W1VUJ9-F1
#
_entry.id   AF-A0A7W1VUJ9-F1
#
_cell.length_a   1.000
_cell.length_b   1.000
_cell.length_c   1.000
_cell.angle_alpha   90.00
_cell.angle_beta   90.00
_cell.angle_gamma   90.00
#
_symmetry.space_group_name_H-M   'P 1'
#
loop_
_entity.id
_entity.type
_entity.pdbx_description
1 polymer ?
#
loop_
_entity_poly.entity_id
_entity_poly.type
_entity_poly.pdbx_seq_one_letter_code
_entity_poly.pdbx_strand_id
1 'polypeptide(L)'
;MKPNLFIPTALAVLASFFAAPSAKAETFTWAPTSNGGQKNWNTAGIWGTGVTVPLNSAANDLVFAGNFKLDNIMQADYTVGGISFATGASAFTLSGDGTLTLMGGGFANNSVLNQTVAIANMILGADQAWNAGSGDLTFSGTSLNLNGSALSFSGNNNFAIANAISGSGSINKTGAGNLSLTGDNSSYTGTTTVSAGTLAVNNLTGSATGSGAVTIASGAHLTGGGTITGPVTMQGGGTLSAGNAGTGQITVGDLTLASGSTIVVQVRDINGTAGVGWDRIVADSFTLSGGTPVVIDVSSLALDGSQGSLAGFDSALGYSWEIVSTSGGIFNFSPSAFDIQLGNFANDTGLGDFNILEQGNSLFLTFTPVPEPSTIAMGVLGSVMVFGSMLRRRKKK
;
A
#
# COMPACT_ATOMS: atom_id res chain seq x y z
N MET A 1 16.39 -77.47 42.43
CA MET A 1 16.70 -76.04 42.23
C MET A 1 16.48 -75.69 40.76
N LYS A 2 15.41 -74.97 40.47
CA LYS A 2 15.11 -74.36 39.15
C LYS A 2 14.85 -72.86 39.41
N PRO A 3 15.35 -71.94 38.57
CA PRO A 3 15.28 -70.50 38.83
C PRO A 3 13.90 -69.91 38.52
N ASN A 4 13.57 -68.86 39.26
CA ASN A 4 12.34 -68.06 39.20
C ASN A 4 12.22 -67.31 37.86
N LEU A 5 11.07 -67.45 37.20
CA LEU A 5 10.67 -66.62 36.06
C LEU A 5 9.72 -65.52 36.59
N PHE A 6 10.21 -64.28 36.67
CA PHE A 6 9.38 -63.10 36.94
C PHE A 6 8.69 -62.68 35.65
N ILE A 7 7.35 -62.62 35.65
CA ILE A 7 6.56 -61.97 34.60
C ILE A 7 5.97 -60.70 35.23
N PRO A 8 6.35 -59.48 34.78
CA PRO A 8 5.68 -58.27 35.25
C PRO A 8 4.32 -58.13 34.56
N THR A 9 3.27 -57.98 35.35
CA THR A 9 1.94 -57.55 34.89
C THR A 9 2.02 -56.14 34.33
N ALA A 10 1.84 -56.00 33.01
CA ALA A 10 1.65 -54.70 32.37
C ALA A 10 0.27 -54.14 32.74
N LEU A 11 0.26 -53.06 33.52
CA LEU A 11 -0.94 -52.27 33.79
C LEU A 11 -1.16 -51.34 32.58
N ALA A 12 -2.08 -51.71 31.69
CA ALA A 12 -2.50 -50.85 30.59
C ALA A 12 -3.37 -49.70 31.15
N VAL A 13 -2.79 -48.51 31.27
CA VAL A 13 -3.56 -47.28 31.50
C VAL A 13 -4.25 -46.92 30.18
N LEU A 14 -5.55 -47.15 30.12
CA LEU A 14 -6.40 -46.71 29.02
C LEU A 14 -6.55 -45.19 29.13
N ALA A 15 -5.70 -44.43 28.45
CA ALA A 15 -5.88 -42.99 28.29
C ALA A 15 -7.05 -42.75 27.32
N SER A 16 -8.25 -42.54 27.87
CA SER A 16 -9.37 -42.00 27.12
C SER A 16 -9.06 -40.55 26.75
N PHE A 17 -8.52 -40.34 25.56
CA PHE A 17 -8.57 -39.03 24.90
C PHE A 17 -10.04 -38.73 24.60
N PHE A 18 -10.70 -38.01 25.51
CA PHE A 18 -11.87 -37.23 25.12
C PHE A 18 -11.35 -36.09 24.25
N ALA A 19 -11.36 -36.29 22.92
CA ALA A 19 -11.42 -35.15 22.02
C ALA A 19 -12.70 -34.39 22.38
N ALA A 20 -12.56 -33.19 22.94
CA ALA A 20 -13.70 -32.29 23.09
C ALA A 20 -14.36 -32.18 21.70
N PRO A 21 -15.69 -32.35 21.59
CA PRO A 21 -16.35 -32.16 20.31
C PRO A 21 -16.00 -30.75 19.82
N SER A 22 -15.48 -30.65 18.59
CA SER A 22 -15.25 -29.37 17.92
C SER A 22 -16.54 -28.57 18.05
N ALA A 23 -16.52 -27.47 18.81
CA ALA A 23 -17.69 -26.63 18.99
C ALA A 23 -18.18 -26.24 17.60
N LYS A 24 -19.43 -26.60 17.28
CA LYS A 24 -20.04 -26.26 16.00
C LYS A 24 -20.07 -24.75 15.90
N ALA A 25 -19.54 -24.17 14.82
CA ALA A 25 -19.63 -22.74 14.60
C ALA A 25 -21.11 -22.34 14.52
N GLU A 26 -21.52 -21.37 15.33
CA GLU A 26 -22.87 -20.81 15.33
C GLU A 26 -22.85 -19.41 14.74
N THR A 27 -23.82 -19.11 13.86
CA THR A 27 -23.94 -17.81 13.20
C THR A 27 -25.08 -17.02 13.82
N PHE A 28 -24.79 -15.81 14.30
CA PHE A 28 -25.75 -14.90 14.90
C PHE A 28 -25.97 -13.70 14.00
N THR A 29 -27.23 -13.41 13.66
CA THR A 29 -27.55 -12.35 12.69
C THR A 29 -28.18 -11.14 13.39
N TRP A 30 -27.51 -10.00 13.34
CA TRP A 30 -28.07 -8.70 13.68
C TRP A 30 -29.09 -8.29 12.63
N ALA A 31 -30.37 -8.46 12.94
CA ALA A 31 -31.49 -8.10 12.05
C ALA A 31 -32.70 -7.54 12.83
N PRO A 32 -32.54 -6.43 13.55
CA PRO A 32 -33.66 -5.79 14.24
C PRO A 32 -34.72 -5.31 13.25
N THR A 33 -35.98 -5.26 13.66
CA THR A 33 -37.12 -4.85 12.82
C THR A 33 -37.50 -3.37 12.96
N SER A 34 -36.84 -2.63 13.86
CA SER A 34 -37.04 -1.19 14.05
C SER A 34 -35.80 -0.52 14.65
N ASN A 35 -35.74 0.80 14.55
CA ASN A 35 -34.68 1.62 15.17
C ASN A 35 -34.88 1.88 16.68
N GLY A 36 -36.01 1.47 17.27
CA GLY A 36 -36.31 1.72 18.68
C GLY A 36 -35.54 0.81 19.65
N GLY A 37 -35.25 1.30 20.85
CA GLY A 37 -34.60 0.55 21.93
C GLY A 37 -33.07 0.53 21.86
N GLN A 38 -32.44 -0.24 22.76
CA GLN A 38 -30.98 -0.33 22.89
C GLN A 38 -30.33 -0.85 21.60
N LYS A 39 -29.11 -0.38 21.30
CA LYS A 39 -28.33 -0.76 20.11
C LYS A 39 -27.10 -1.59 20.50
N ASN A 40 -27.22 -2.32 21.60
CA ASN A 40 -26.09 -2.96 22.25
C ASN A 40 -26.00 -4.41 21.81
N TRP A 41 -24.79 -4.94 21.65
CA TRP A 41 -24.60 -6.35 21.29
C TRP A 41 -25.20 -7.34 22.31
N ASN A 42 -25.31 -6.95 23.58
CA ASN A 42 -25.94 -7.74 24.63
C ASN A 42 -27.46 -7.53 24.75
N THR A 43 -28.11 -6.85 23.80
CA THR A 43 -29.56 -6.68 23.85
C THR A 43 -30.24 -7.95 23.35
N ALA A 44 -31.02 -8.58 24.22
CA ALA A 44 -31.80 -9.77 23.86
C ALA A 44 -32.77 -9.46 22.69
N GLY A 45 -32.93 -10.43 21.78
CA GLY A 45 -33.85 -10.34 20.65
C GLY A 45 -33.35 -9.55 19.43
N ILE A 46 -32.15 -8.94 19.47
CA ILE A 46 -31.56 -8.31 18.27
C ILE A 46 -30.92 -9.34 17.34
N TRP A 47 -30.28 -10.36 17.91
CA TRP A 47 -29.50 -11.37 17.19
C TRP A 47 -30.33 -12.57 16.69
N GLY A 48 -31.65 -12.48 16.78
CA GLY A 48 -32.59 -13.57 16.51
C GLY A 48 -33.38 -14.03 17.74
N THR A 49 -34.43 -14.81 17.50
CA THR A 49 -35.29 -15.36 18.56
C THR A 49 -34.57 -16.49 19.30
N GLY A 50 -34.67 -16.52 20.63
CA GLY A 50 -34.08 -17.59 21.45
C GLY A 50 -32.55 -17.53 21.64
N VAL A 51 -31.89 -16.50 21.10
CA VAL A 51 -30.46 -16.29 21.28
C VAL A 51 -30.16 -15.76 22.68
N THR A 52 -29.35 -16.51 23.44
CA THR A 52 -28.79 -16.06 24.73
C THR A 52 -27.52 -15.26 24.50
N VAL A 53 -27.47 -14.05 25.05
CA VAL A 53 -26.31 -13.15 25.05
C VAL A 53 -25.57 -13.24 26.40
N PRO A 54 -24.23 -13.09 26.44
CA PRO A 54 -23.36 -12.59 25.37
C PRO A 54 -22.93 -13.68 24.37
N LEU A 55 -22.73 -13.27 23.12
CA LEU A 55 -22.29 -14.10 21.99
C LEU A 55 -20.79 -14.46 22.03
N ASN A 56 -20.18 -14.38 23.21
CA ASN A 56 -18.75 -14.37 23.43
C ASN A 56 -18.19 -15.80 23.38
N SER A 57 -17.87 -16.26 22.17
CA SER A 57 -17.25 -17.57 21.90
C SER A 57 -16.45 -17.50 20.61
N ALA A 58 -15.25 -18.09 20.65
CA ALA A 58 -14.35 -18.21 19.51
C ALA A 58 -14.95 -18.91 18.28
N ALA A 59 -16.01 -19.72 18.47
CA ALA A 59 -16.70 -20.43 17.40
C ALA A 59 -17.84 -19.61 16.77
N ASN A 60 -18.22 -18.46 17.33
CA ASN A 60 -19.40 -17.73 16.91
C ASN A 60 -19.07 -16.71 15.82
N ASP A 61 -19.79 -16.75 14.71
CA ASP A 61 -19.71 -15.72 13.67
C ASP A 61 -20.87 -14.74 13.79
N LEU A 62 -20.58 -13.45 13.64
CA LEU A 62 -21.58 -12.39 13.68
C LEU A 62 -21.88 -11.89 12.26
N VAL A 63 -23.16 -11.80 11.92
CA VAL A 63 -23.62 -11.30 10.62
C VAL A 63 -24.45 -10.04 10.85
N PHE A 64 -24.02 -8.92 10.30
CA PHE A 64 -24.79 -7.68 10.27
C PHE A 64 -25.62 -7.62 8.99
N ALA A 65 -26.95 -7.62 9.15
CA ALA A 65 -27.90 -7.66 8.06
C ALA A 65 -29.02 -6.62 8.24
N GLY A 66 -29.70 -6.28 7.14
CA GLY A 66 -30.84 -5.38 7.15
C GLY A 66 -30.47 -3.90 7.35
N ASN A 67 -31.47 -3.13 7.80
CA ASN A 67 -31.49 -1.67 7.61
C ASN A 67 -31.77 -0.87 8.89
N PHE A 68 -31.68 -1.51 10.05
CA PHE A 68 -32.03 -0.90 11.33
C PHE A 68 -30.88 -1.01 12.34
N LYS A 69 -30.83 -0.03 13.25
CA LYS A 69 -29.81 0.10 14.31
C LYS A 69 -28.38 0.02 13.76
N LEU A 70 -28.11 0.90 12.80
CA LEU A 70 -26.87 0.92 12.04
C LEU A 70 -25.65 1.30 12.89
N ASP A 71 -25.82 2.22 13.85
CA ASP A 71 -24.77 2.57 14.84
C ASP A 71 -24.91 1.70 16.08
N ASN A 72 -24.29 0.52 16.06
CA ASN A 72 -24.37 -0.41 17.18
C ASN A 72 -23.14 -0.31 18.08
N ILE A 73 -23.32 -0.73 19.34
CA ILE A 73 -22.35 -0.53 20.42
C ILE A 73 -21.98 -1.86 21.07
N MET A 74 -20.70 -2.18 21.02
CA MET A 74 -20.03 -3.26 21.76
C MET A 74 -19.57 -2.72 23.11
N GLN A 75 -20.17 -3.20 24.19
CA GLN A 75 -20.07 -2.59 25.53
C GLN A 75 -19.24 -3.39 26.53
N ALA A 76 -18.67 -4.49 26.06
CA ALA A 76 -17.89 -5.43 26.84
C ALA A 76 -16.89 -6.06 25.89
N ASP A 77 -16.00 -6.87 26.43
CA ASP A 77 -15.11 -7.67 25.60
C ASP A 77 -15.89 -8.79 24.91
N TYR A 78 -15.59 -9.00 23.62
CA TYR A 78 -16.16 -10.09 22.83
C TYR A 78 -15.03 -10.86 22.17
N THR A 79 -15.09 -12.18 22.25
CA THR A 79 -14.33 -13.10 21.41
C THR A 79 -15.30 -13.72 20.41
N VAL A 80 -14.98 -13.64 19.12
CA VAL A 80 -15.80 -14.17 18.03
C VAL A 80 -14.91 -14.84 16.98
N GLY A 81 -15.49 -15.73 16.17
CA GLY A 81 -14.86 -16.30 14.99
C GLY A 81 -14.56 -15.21 13.97
N GLY A 82 -15.60 -14.59 13.43
CA GLY A 82 -15.53 -13.46 12.51
C GLY A 82 -16.78 -12.60 12.50
N ILE A 83 -16.74 -11.54 11.69
CA ILE A 83 -17.82 -10.59 11.48
C ILE A 83 -18.04 -10.39 9.99
N SER A 84 -19.29 -10.45 9.53
CA SER A 84 -19.61 -10.17 8.13
C SER A 84 -20.81 -9.24 7.99
N PHE A 85 -20.82 -8.48 6.90
CA PHE A 85 -21.95 -7.66 6.47
C PHE A 85 -22.61 -8.35 5.29
N ALA A 86 -23.88 -8.71 5.45
CA ALA A 86 -24.62 -9.49 4.47
C ALA A 86 -24.90 -8.70 3.18
N THR A 87 -25.18 -9.42 2.09
CA THR A 87 -25.68 -8.78 0.86
C THR A 87 -26.97 -8.02 1.14
N GLY A 88 -27.02 -6.75 0.72
CA GLY A 88 -28.14 -5.85 0.98
C GLY A 88 -28.18 -5.25 2.38
N ALA A 89 -27.15 -5.48 3.22
CA ALA A 89 -27.00 -4.77 4.48
C ALA A 89 -26.83 -3.26 4.24
N SER A 90 -27.47 -2.44 5.06
CA SER A 90 -27.23 -0.99 5.11
C SER A 90 -25.80 -0.68 5.60
N ALA A 91 -25.40 0.59 5.53
CA ALA A 91 -24.10 1.04 6.05
C ALA A 91 -24.12 1.02 7.59
N PHE A 92 -23.48 0.04 8.21
CA PHE A 92 -23.31 -0.08 9.64
C PHE A 92 -22.06 0.64 10.13
N THR A 93 -22.16 1.14 11.36
CA THR A 93 -21.04 1.58 12.18
C THR A 93 -21.00 0.71 13.43
N LEU A 94 -19.98 -0.14 13.55
CA LEU A 94 -19.72 -0.93 14.75
C LEU A 94 -18.83 -0.10 15.67
N SER A 95 -19.29 0.24 16.87
CA SER A 95 -18.50 1.04 17.83
C SER A 95 -18.38 0.32 19.17
N GLY A 96 -17.46 0.73 20.03
CA GLY A 96 -17.32 0.15 21.37
C GLY A 96 -15.99 0.48 22.02
N ASP A 97 -15.96 0.50 23.35
CA ASP A 97 -14.77 0.72 24.17
C ASP A 97 -14.11 -0.58 24.64
N GLY A 98 -14.87 -1.68 24.66
CA GLY A 98 -14.37 -3.03 24.92
C GLY A 98 -13.39 -3.55 23.87
N THR A 99 -12.80 -4.71 24.16
CA THR A 99 -11.85 -5.41 23.29
C THR A 99 -12.55 -6.47 22.45
N LEU A 100 -12.41 -6.38 21.13
CA LEU A 100 -12.84 -7.42 20.21
C LEU A 100 -11.67 -8.37 19.88
N THR A 101 -11.80 -9.64 20.23
CA THR A 101 -10.85 -10.69 19.87
C THR A 101 -11.41 -11.53 18.71
N LEU A 102 -10.64 -11.68 17.63
CA LEU A 102 -11.01 -12.46 16.45
C LEU A 102 -10.24 -13.77 16.37
N MET A 103 -10.93 -14.89 16.11
CA MET A 103 -10.37 -16.25 16.24
C MET A 103 -10.22 -17.01 14.92
N GLY A 104 -10.58 -16.41 13.77
CA GLY A 104 -10.18 -16.93 12.45
C GLY A 104 -11.09 -16.58 11.27
N GLY A 105 -12.33 -16.15 11.53
CA GLY A 105 -13.33 -15.82 10.51
C GLY A 105 -13.13 -14.45 9.84
N GLY A 106 -12.35 -13.55 10.45
CA GLY A 106 -12.03 -12.24 9.89
C GLY A 106 -13.21 -11.28 9.75
N PHE A 107 -13.03 -10.27 8.91
CA PHE A 107 -14.09 -9.35 8.49
C PHE A 107 -14.45 -9.56 7.02
N ALA A 108 -15.74 -9.56 6.67
CA ALA A 108 -16.17 -9.60 5.27
C ALA A 108 -17.27 -8.59 4.98
N ASN A 109 -17.09 -7.74 3.96
CA ASN A 109 -18.16 -6.88 3.44
C ASN A 109 -18.72 -7.45 2.13
N ASN A 110 -19.89 -8.08 2.23
CA ASN A 110 -20.66 -8.57 1.07
C ASN A 110 -21.79 -7.62 0.66
N SER A 111 -21.87 -6.44 1.28
CA SER A 111 -22.75 -5.36 0.87
C SER A 111 -22.02 -4.41 -0.08
N VAL A 112 -22.78 -3.81 -1.00
CA VAL A 112 -22.27 -2.73 -1.87
C VAL A 112 -22.07 -1.40 -1.12
N LEU A 113 -22.58 -1.32 0.11
CA LEU A 113 -22.41 -0.14 0.96
C LEU A 113 -21.18 -0.28 1.84
N ASN A 114 -20.49 0.84 2.03
CA ASN A 114 -19.30 0.93 2.86
C ASN A 114 -19.66 0.73 4.33
N GLN A 115 -18.79 0.02 5.05
CA GLN A 115 -19.01 -0.36 6.44
C GLN A 115 -17.90 0.23 7.31
N THR A 116 -18.26 0.66 8.52
CA THR A 116 -17.31 1.26 9.46
C THR A 116 -17.19 0.40 10.72
N VAL A 117 -15.96 0.10 11.11
CA VAL A 117 -15.61 -0.57 12.36
C VAL A 117 -14.77 0.40 13.20
N ALA A 118 -15.45 1.09 14.10
CA ALA A 118 -14.92 2.04 15.08
C ALA A 118 -14.84 1.43 16.50
N ILE A 119 -14.60 0.13 16.60
CA ILE A 119 -14.33 -0.55 17.88
C ILE A 119 -12.93 -0.14 18.32
N ALA A 120 -12.80 0.36 19.56
CA ALA A 120 -11.57 0.94 20.06
C ALA A 120 -10.41 -0.05 19.98
N ASN A 121 -10.57 -1.26 20.54
CA ASN A 121 -9.48 -2.21 20.66
C ASN A 121 -9.83 -3.52 19.95
N MET A 122 -8.94 -3.95 19.04
CA MET A 122 -9.04 -5.24 18.37
C MET A 122 -7.77 -6.08 18.60
N ILE A 123 -7.96 -7.38 18.81
CA ILE A 123 -6.88 -8.36 19.00
C ILE A 123 -7.12 -9.54 18.04
N LEU A 124 -6.06 -9.99 17.35
CA LEU A 124 -6.10 -11.20 16.54
C LEU A 124 -5.62 -12.40 17.36
N GLY A 125 -6.53 -13.31 17.68
CA GLY A 125 -6.25 -14.58 18.36
C GLY A 125 -5.86 -15.72 17.42
N ALA A 126 -6.03 -15.54 16.12
CA ALA A 126 -5.57 -16.45 15.07
C ALA A 126 -5.32 -15.67 13.77
N ASP A 127 -4.75 -16.34 12.76
CA ASP A 127 -4.63 -15.79 11.41
C ASP A 127 -6.00 -15.37 10.85
N GLN A 128 -6.04 -14.22 10.20
CA GLN A 128 -7.26 -13.61 9.66
C GLN A 128 -7.18 -13.40 8.16
N ALA A 129 -8.32 -13.56 7.51
CA ALA A 129 -8.56 -13.08 6.15
C ALA A 129 -9.70 -12.06 6.19
N TRP A 130 -9.38 -10.80 5.89
CA TRP A 130 -10.36 -9.72 5.75
C TRP A 130 -10.67 -9.50 4.28
N ASN A 131 -11.94 -9.35 3.94
CA ASN A 131 -12.43 -9.30 2.56
C ASN A 131 -13.37 -8.10 2.33
N ALA A 132 -12.90 -7.10 1.58
CA ALA A 132 -13.72 -6.00 1.07
C ALA A 132 -14.35 -6.44 -0.27
N GLY A 133 -15.28 -7.39 -0.16
CA GLY A 133 -15.80 -8.12 -1.31
C GLY A 133 -16.65 -7.27 -2.24
N SER A 134 -17.61 -6.51 -1.70
CA SER A 134 -18.59 -5.73 -2.48
C SER A 134 -18.60 -4.23 -2.20
N GLY A 135 -18.04 -3.79 -1.07
CA GLY A 135 -17.92 -2.38 -0.68
C GLY A 135 -16.75 -2.20 0.27
N ASP A 136 -16.40 -0.95 0.56
CA ASP A 136 -15.22 -0.65 1.36
C ASP A 136 -15.40 -1.05 2.83
N LEU A 137 -14.28 -1.29 3.51
CA LEU A 137 -14.19 -1.50 4.96
C LEU A 137 -13.29 -0.43 5.58
N THR A 138 -13.86 0.40 6.45
CA THR A 138 -13.13 1.43 7.19
C THR A 138 -12.98 1.01 8.64
N PHE A 139 -11.75 1.02 9.14
CA PHE A 139 -11.40 0.75 10.53
C PHE A 139 -10.83 2.02 11.16
N SER A 140 -11.54 2.55 12.16
CA SER A 140 -11.26 3.84 12.78
C SER A 140 -11.23 3.76 14.30
N GLY A 141 -10.84 2.60 14.83
CA GLY A 141 -10.61 2.40 16.25
C GLY A 141 -9.24 2.92 16.68
N THR A 142 -8.88 2.67 17.94
CA THR A 142 -7.60 3.11 18.50
C THR A 142 -6.47 2.12 18.20
N SER A 143 -6.69 0.82 18.42
CA SER A 143 -5.64 -0.20 18.30
C SER A 143 -6.08 -1.44 17.51
N LEU A 144 -5.13 -2.04 16.81
CA LEU A 144 -5.24 -3.36 16.19
C LEU A 144 -3.96 -4.15 16.52
N ASN A 145 -4.05 -5.08 17.47
CA ASN A 145 -2.92 -5.93 17.86
C ASN A 145 -2.98 -7.27 17.14
N LEU A 146 -2.00 -7.54 16.28
CA LEU A 146 -1.90 -8.79 15.53
C LEU A 146 -1.39 -9.95 16.39
N ASN A 147 -0.83 -9.68 17.57
CA ASN A 147 0.00 -10.64 18.31
C ASN A 147 1.05 -11.23 17.36
N GLY A 148 0.99 -12.54 17.09
CA GLY A 148 1.82 -13.24 16.10
C GLY A 148 1.05 -13.69 14.85
N SER A 149 -0.20 -13.27 14.69
CA SER A 149 -1.12 -13.76 13.67
C SER A 149 -0.97 -13.04 12.32
N ALA A 150 -1.08 -13.76 11.21
CA ALA A 150 -1.14 -13.17 9.89
C ALA A 150 -2.48 -12.46 9.65
N LEU A 151 -2.46 -11.27 9.05
CA LEU A 151 -3.62 -10.51 8.63
C LEU A 151 -3.60 -10.31 7.11
N SER A 152 -4.50 -10.97 6.41
CA SER A 152 -4.61 -10.86 4.96
C SER A 152 -5.74 -9.91 4.55
N PHE A 153 -5.46 -8.96 3.66
CA PHE A 153 -6.44 -8.04 3.07
C PHE A 153 -6.74 -8.45 1.63
N SER A 154 -7.97 -8.84 1.36
CA SER A 154 -8.46 -9.41 0.09
C SER A 154 -9.71 -8.69 -0.42
N GLY A 155 -10.13 -9.01 -1.66
CA GLY A 155 -11.29 -8.39 -2.30
C GLY A 155 -10.94 -7.25 -3.26
N ASN A 156 -11.97 -6.71 -3.91
CA ASN A 156 -11.82 -5.72 -4.99
C ASN A 156 -12.01 -4.28 -4.51
N ASN A 157 -12.50 -4.08 -3.29
CA ASN A 157 -12.77 -2.77 -2.70
C ASN A 157 -11.72 -2.42 -1.66
N ASN A 158 -11.83 -1.22 -1.11
CA ASN A 158 -10.76 -0.62 -0.34
C ASN A 158 -10.87 -0.93 1.16
N PHE A 159 -9.70 -0.92 1.79
CA PHE A 159 -9.56 -0.86 3.23
C PHE A 159 -8.93 0.47 3.63
N ALA A 160 -9.52 1.12 4.62
CA ALA A 160 -8.91 2.25 5.31
C ALA A 160 -8.65 1.86 6.77
N ILE A 161 -7.39 1.75 7.18
CA ILE A 161 -6.99 1.37 8.53
C ILE A 161 -6.33 2.57 9.23
N ALA A 162 -7.09 3.20 10.12
CA ALA A 162 -6.61 4.29 10.96
C ALA A 162 -6.17 3.84 12.36
N ASN A 163 -6.51 2.60 12.76
CA ASN A 163 -6.02 2.00 13.99
C ASN A 163 -4.48 1.96 14.01
N ALA A 164 -3.89 2.17 15.20
CA ALA A 164 -2.49 1.85 15.43
C ALA A 164 -2.28 0.33 15.44
N ILE A 165 -1.55 -0.16 14.46
CA ILE A 165 -1.23 -1.57 14.28
C ILE A 165 0.00 -1.93 15.14
N SER A 166 -0.06 -3.07 15.82
CA SER A 166 1.01 -3.58 16.70
C SER A 166 1.16 -5.10 16.62
N GLY A 167 2.29 -5.62 17.12
CA GLY A 167 2.58 -7.06 17.16
C GLY A 167 3.64 -7.50 16.14
N SER A 168 3.90 -8.80 16.11
CA SER A 168 4.88 -9.46 15.23
C SER A 168 4.27 -10.33 14.13
N GLY A 169 2.94 -10.47 14.10
CA GLY A 169 2.21 -11.11 13.00
C GLY A 169 2.44 -10.42 11.65
N SER A 170 2.11 -11.06 10.53
CA SER A 170 2.37 -10.49 9.19
C SER A 170 1.16 -9.78 8.59
N ILE A 171 1.39 -8.81 7.69
CA ILE A 171 0.35 -8.21 6.85
C ILE A 171 0.53 -8.70 5.41
N ASN A 172 -0.52 -9.25 4.82
CA ASN A 172 -0.54 -9.72 3.43
C ASN A 172 -1.63 -9.03 2.63
N LYS A 173 -1.26 -8.14 1.71
CA LYS A 173 -2.21 -7.44 0.83
C LYS A 173 -2.31 -8.20 -0.50
N THR A 174 -3.43 -8.90 -0.70
CA THR A 174 -3.64 -9.84 -1.82
C THR A 174 -4.82 -9.49 -2.73
N GLY A 175 -5.73 -8.61 -2.28
CA GLY A 175 -6.86 -8.14 -3.08
C GLY A 175 -6.50 -7.07 -4.12
N ALA A 176 -7.38 -6.77 -5.06
CA ALA A 176 -7.17 -5.75 -6.08
C ALA A 176 -7.37 -4.30 -5.58
N GLY A 177 -8.17 -4.10 -4.52
CA GLY A 177 -8.46 -2.76 -3.97
C GLY A 177 -7.27 -2.11 -3.28
N ASN A 178 -7.46 -0.92 -2.70
CA ASN A 178 -6.41 -0.19 -1.99
C ASN A 178 -6.43 -0.51 -0.49
N LEU A 179 -5.26 -0.68 0.11
CA LEU A 179 -5.07 -0.68 1.57
C LEU A 179 -4.41 0.63 1.97
N SER A 180 -5.17 1.52 2.60
CA SER A 180 -4.66 2.79 3.13
C SER A 180 -4.34 2.64 4.62
N LEU A 181 -3.08 2.86 4.99
CA LEU A 181 -2.61 2.85 6.37
C LEU A 181 -2.30 4.27 6.83
N THR A 182 -3.05 4.78 7.81
CA THR A 182 -2.85 6.12 8.38
C THR A 182 -2.46 6.09 9.86
N GLY A 183 -2.72 4.97 10.56
CA GLY A 183 -2.33 4.78 11.95
C GLY A 183 -0.82 4.79 12.17
N ASP A 184 -0.39 5.16 13.37
CA ASP A 184 1.02 5.06 13.77
C ASP A 184 1.32 3.60 14.16
N ASN A 185 1.97 2.91 13.24
CA ASN A 185 2.29 1.49 13.31
C ASN A 185 3.75 1.28 13.73
N SER A 186 4.38 2.26 14.41
CA SER A 186 5.78 2.15 14.86
C SER A 186 6.04 0.96 15.81
N SER A 187 5.00 0.42 16.46
CA SER A 187 5.08 -0.77 17.33
C SER A 187 4.84 -2.10 16.60
N TYR A 188 4.50 -2.06 15.31
CA TYR A 188 4.40 -3.22 14.46
C TYR A 188 5.79 -3.64 13.96
N THR A 189 6.11 -4.91 14.13
CA THR A 189 7.45 -5.47 13.85
C THR A 189 7.43 -6.59 12.81
N GLY A 190 6.23 -7.02 12.41
CA GLY A 190 6.05 -8.05 11.41
C GLY A 190 6.26 -7.56 9.98
N THR A 191 6.34 -8.50 9.04
CA THR A 191 6.57 -8.19 7.62
C THR A 191 5.30 -7.78 6.91
N THR A 192 5.40 -6.87 5.94
CA THR A 192 4.30 -6.50 5.05
C THR A 192 4.58 -6.99 3.63
N THR A 193 3.71 -7.83 3.08
CA THR A 193 3.82 -8.31 1.69
C THR A 193 2.64 -7.80 0.88
N VAL A 194 2.91 -7.09 -0.22
CA VAL A 194 1.89 -6.61 -1.16
C VAL A 194 2.00 -7.42 -2.43
N SER A 195 1.08 -8.37 -2.59
CA SER A 195 1.02 -9.28 -3.75
C SER A 195 0.13 -8.78 -4.88
N ALA A 196 -0.83 -7.89 -4.57
CA ALA A 196 -1.71 -7.28 -5.57
C ALA A 196 -2.35 -5.98 -5.06
N GLY A 197 -2.87 -5.19 -6.02
CA GLY A 197 -3.49 -3.89 -5.75
C GLY A 197 -2.50 -2.89 -5.16
N THR A 198 -3.01 -1.96 -4.37
CA THR A 198 -2.21 -0.84 -3.85
C THR A 198 -2.07 -0.89 -2.32
N LEU A 199 -0.87 -0.61 -1.83
CA LEU A 199 -0.61 -0.18 -0.46
C LEU A 199 -0.36 1.35 -0.48
N ALA A 200 -1.21 2.11 0.19
CA ALA A 200 -1.07 3.55 0.37
C ALA A 200 -0.61 3.85 1.80
N VAL A 201 0.63 4.35 1.95
CA VAL A 201 1.22 4.70 3.23
C VAL A 201 1.05 6.19 3.54
N ASN A 202 0.22 6.48 4.53
CA ASN A 202 -0.28 7.84 4.79
C ASN A 202 -0.11 8.29 6.25
N ASN A 203 0.72 7.60 7.02
CA ASN A 203 1.13 8.06 8.33
C ASN A 203 2.27 9.08 8.22
N LEU A 204 2.04 10.31 8.74
CA LEU A 204 2.98 11.44 8.64
C LEU A 204 3.80 11.69 9.92
N THR A 205 3.51 11.00 11.02
CA THR A 205 4.08 11.29 12.35
C THR A 205 4.99 10.20 12.90
N GLY A 206 4.88 8.98 12.37
CA GLY A 206 5.60 7.78 12.79
C GLY A 206 5.82 6.87 11.59
N SER A 207 5.38 5.62 11.67
CA SER A 207 5.56 4.62 10.60
C SER A 207 4.23 4.02 10.16
N ALA A 208 3.97 3.91 8.86
CA ALA A 208 2.77 3.28 8.33
C ALA A 208 2.86 1.74 8.31
N THR A 209 4.07 1.16 8.30
CA THR A 209 4.28 -0.30 8.23
C THR A 209 5.27 -0.81 9.27
N GLY A 210 5.67 0.02 10.24
CA GLY A 210 6.57 -0.38 11.32
C GLY A 210 7.99 -0.69 10.85
N SER A 211 8.71 -1.50 11.63
CA SER A 211 10.13 -1.82 11.42
C SER A 211 10.38 -3.08 10.57
N GLY A 212 9.35 -3.90 10.34
CA GLY A 212 9.47 -5.11 9.55
C GLY A 212 9.63 -4.82 8.06
N ALA A 213 10.19 -5.78 7.33
CA ALA A 213 10.43 -5.65 5.89
C ALA A 213 9.12 -5.52 5.11
N VAL A 214 9.14 -4.66 4.09
CA VAL A 214 8.04 -4.46 3.14
C VAL A 214 8.47 -5.01 1.77
N THR A 215 7.65 -5.87 1.18
CA THR A 215 7.88 -6.41 -0.17
C THR A 215 6.71 -6.03 -1.08
N ILE A 216 7.02 -5.41 -2.22
CA ILE A 216 6.05 -5.10 -3.27
C ILE A 216 6.30 -6.04 -4.45
N ALA A 217 5.34 -6.92 -4.71
CA ALA A 217 5.45 -7.93 -5.76
C ALA A 217 5.17 -7.36 -7.16
N SER A 218 5.41 -8.17 -8.19
CA SER A 218 5.03 -7.87 -9.57
C SER A 218 3.53 -7.53 -9.68
N GLY A 219 3.19 -6.41 -10.31
CA GLY A 219 1.82 -5.95 -10.50
C GLY A 219 1.17 -5.31 -9.25
N ALA A 220 1.90 -5.23 -8.13
CA ALA A 220 1.48 -4.49 -6.95
C ALA A 220 2.04 -3.05 -6.97
N HIS A 221 1.36 -2.17 -6.23
CA HIS A 221 1.69 -0.75 -6.18
C HIS A 221 1.91 -0.26 -4.75
N LEU A 222 2.98 0.51 -4.53
CA LEU A 222 3.23 1.29 -3.32
C LEU A 222 3.07 2.77 -3.64
N THR A 223 2.25 3.45 -2.85
CA THR A 223 2.00 4.89 -2.99
C THR A 223 1.86 5.57 -1.63
N GLY A 224 1.74 6.89 -1.60
CA GLY A 224 1.43 7.66 -0.40
C GLY A 224 2.46 8.74 -0.05
N GLY A 225 2.09 9.54 0.95
CA GLY A 225 2.90 10.67 1.44
C GLY A 225 3.63 10.41 2.77
N GLY A 226 3.49 9.19 3.30
CA GLY A 226 3.94 8.84 4.65
C GLY A 226 5.32 8.21 4.74
N THR A 227 5.56 7.59 5.90
CA THR A 227 6.85 6.96 6.23
C THR A 227 6.72 5.44 6.38
N ILE A 228 7.69 4.71 5.84
CA ILE A 228 7.97 3.29 6.11
C ILE A 228 9.31 3.22 6.81
N THR A 229 9.39 2.64 8.01
CA THR A 229 10.66 2.56 8.76
C THR A 229 11.48 1.33 8.36
N GLY A 230 10.81 0.21 8.09
CA GLY A 230 11.49 -1.01 7.65
C GLY A 230 12.07 -0.89 6.22
N PRO A 231 12.92 -1.86 5.83
CA PRO A 231 13.44 -1.92 4.47
C PRO A 231 12.31 -2.25 3.48
N VAL A 232 12.37 -1.65 2.29
CA VAL A 232 11.44 -1.85 1.18
C VAL A 232 12.16 -2.54 0.03
N THR A 233 11.60 -3.66 -0.43
CA THR A 233 12.03 -4.34 -1.66
C THR A 233 10.94 -4.24 -2.72
N MET A 234 11.25 -3.60 -3.84
CA MET A 234 10.43 -3.62 -5.05
C MET A 234 10.87 -4.78 -5.93
N GLN A 235 10.02 -5.79 -6.10
CA GLN A 235 10.28 -6.87 -7.05
C GLN A 235 10.08 -6.37 -8.50
N GLY A 236 10.60 -7.12 -9.47
CA GLY A 236 10.37 -6.81 -10.88
C GLY A 236 8.88 -6.75 -11.21
N GLY A 237 8.45 -5.70 -11.91
CA GLY A 237 7.05 -5.41 -12.19
C GLY A 237 6.27 -4.73 -11.06
N GLY A 238 6.86 -4.48 -9.89
CA GLY A 238 6.26 -3.68 -8.83
C GLY A 238 6.42 -2.17 -9.09
N THR A 239 5.42 -1.37 -8.72
CA THR A 239 5.41 0.08 -9.01
C THR A 239 5.44 0.92 -7.73
N LEU A 240 6.31 1.92 -7.66
CA LEU A 240 6.39 2.93 -6.59
C LEU A 240 6.03 4.31 -7.15
N SER A 241 5.16 5.06 -6.48
CA SER A 241 4.92 6.49 -6.73
C SER A 241 4.88 7.25 -5.41
N ALA A 242 5.43 8.46 -5.33
CA ALA A 242 5.25 9.29 -4.14
C ALA A 242 3.91 10.07 -4.21
N GLY A 243 3.40 10.47 -3.05
CA GLY A 243 2.22 11.32 -2.95
C GLY A 243 0.87 10.62 -2.97
N ASN A 244 -0.21 11.41 -2.92
CA ASN A 244 -1.61 10.96 -2.92
C ASN A 244 -2.38 11.67 -4.04
N ALA A 245 -2.41 11.07 -5.23
CA ALA A 245 -3.05 11.63 -6.43
C ALA A 245 -2.48 13.00 -6.84
N GLY A 246 -1.18 13.02 -7.09
CA GLY A 246 -0.40 14.19 -7.46
C GLY A 246 0.98 14.12 -6.81
N THR A 247 1.80 15.14 -7.07
CA THR A 247 3.18 15.16 -6.56
C THR A 247 3.25 15.09 -5.04
N GLY A 248 4.25 14.37 -4.52
CA GLY A 248 4.46 14.27 -3.07
C GLY A 248 5.82 13.71 -2.68
N GLN A 249 6.00 13.49 -1.38
CA GLN A 249 7.18 12.81 -0.84
C GLN A 249 6.76 11.53 -0.13
N ILE A 250 7.50 10.44 -0.37
CA ILE A 250 7.43 9.23 0.45
C ILE A 250 8.77 9.02 1.15
N THR A 251 8.72 8.61 2.43
CA THR A 251 9.93 8.27 3.20
C THR A 251 9.95 6.76 3.45
N VAL A 252 11.07 6.12 3.19
CA VAL A 252 11.27 4.68 3.38
C VAL A 252 12.59 4.41 4.11
N GLY A 253 12.75 3.22 4.68
CA GLY A 253 14.06 2.74 5.14
C GLY A 253 14.98 2.45 3.95
N ASP A 254 15.75 1.37 4.01
CA ASP A 254 16.53 0.91 2.85
C ASP A 254 15.60 0.56 1.69
N LEU A 255 15.81 1.15 0.51
CA LEU A 255 15.06 0.87 -0.71
C LEU A 255 15.90 0.01 -1.66
N THR A 256 15.43 -1.20 -1.95
CA THR A 256 16.03 -2.07 -2.97
C THR A 256 15.08 -2.21 -4.16
N LEU A 257 15.57 -1.90 -5.35
CA LEU A 257 14.85 -2.08 -6.60
C LEU A 257 15.39 -3.29 -7.34
N ALA A 258 14.52 -4.24 -7.65
CA ALA A 258 14.82 -5.32 -8.57
C ALA A 258 14.60 -4.86 -10.01
N SER A 259 15.37 -5.45 -10.90
CA SER A 259 15.22 -5.35 -12.35
C SER A 259 13.76 -5.40 -12.81
N GLY A 260 13.34 -4.43 -13.62
CA GLY A 260 11.97 -4.32 -14.13
C GLY A 260 10.94 -3.72 -13.16
N SER A 261 11.31 -3.28 -11.96
CA SER A 261 10.43 -2.46 -11.12
C SER A 261 10.26 -1.06 -11.74
N THR A 262 9.18 -0.37 -11.40
CA THR A 262 8.87 0.98 -11.90
C THR A 262 8.85 2.00 -10.77
N ILE A 263 9.50 3.14 -10.97
CA ILE A 263 9.25 4.38 -10.23
C ILE A 263 8.46 5.32 -11.13
N VAL A 264 7.29 5.76 -10.68
CA VAL A 264 6.56 6.85 -11.32
C VAL A 264 7.04 8.16 -10.72
N VAL A 265 7.46 9.09 -11.58
CA VAL A 265 7.89 10.44 -11.20
C VAL A 265 6.94 11.45 -11.82
N GLN A 266 6.13 12.08 -10.99
CA GLN A 266 5.27 13.18 -11.39
C GLN A 266 5.99 14.52 -11.24
N VAL A 267 5.86 15.40 -12.24
CA VAL A 267 6.36 16.78 -12.20
C VAL A 267 5.20 17.72 -12.50
N ARG A 268 4.92 18.66 -11.60
CA ARG A 268 3.85 19.67 -11.71
C ARG A 268 4.38 21.10 -11.81
N ASP A 269 5.53 21.38 -11.19
CA ASP A 269 6.14 22.70 -11.18
C ASP A 269 7.65 22.60 -11.40
N ILE A 270 8.12 23.11 -12.54
CA ILE A 270 9.54 23.12 -12.93
C ILE A 270 10.43 23.92 -11.97
N ASN A 271 9.86 24.92 -11.29
CA ASN A 271 10.57 25.82 -10.36
C ASN A 271 10.23 25.52 -8.90
N GLY A 272 9.47 24.44 -8.65
CA GLY A 272 9.03 24.06 -7.32
C GLY A 272 10.14 23.47 -6.47
N THR A 273 9.74 22.78 -5.40
CA THR A 273 10.66 22.04 -4.52
C THR A 273 10.37 20.55 -4.58
N ALA A 274 11.38 19.72 -4.33
CA ALA A 274 11.20 18.28 -4.27
C ALA A 274 10.15 17.89 -3.20
N GLY A 275 9.27 16.95 -3.52
CA GLY A 275 8.16 16.54 -2.66
C GLY A 275 6.92 17.44 -2.74
N VAL A 276 6.98 18.55 -3.47
CA VAL A 276 5.85 19.48 -3.67
C VAL A 276 5.65 19.81 -5.15
N GLY A 277 6.69 20.30 -5.84
CA GLY A 277 6.67 20.58 -7.28
C GLY A 277 6.81 19.32 -8.13
N TRP A 278 7.49 18.31 -7.61
CA TRP A 278 7.66 16.99 -8.21
C TRP A 278 7.80 15.93 -7.13
N ASP A 279 7.70 14.67 -7.53
CA ASP A 279 7.82 13.53 -6.62
C ASP A 279 9.22 13.37 -6.04
N ARG A 280 9.27 12.98 -4.76
CA ARG A 280 10.54 12.70 -4.08
C ARG A 280 10.45 11.44 -3.23
N ILE A 281 11.48 10.61 -3.32
CA ILE A 281 11.70 9.48 -2.43
C ILE A 281 12.83 9.84 -1.46
N VAL A 282 12.57 9.74 -0.17
CA VAL A 282 13.60 9.83 0.87
C VAL A 282 13.83 8.41 1.40
N ALA A 283 15.06 7.92 1.33
CA ALA A 283 15.41 6.57 1.76
C ALA A 283 16.61 6.58 2.71
N ASP A 284 16.78 5.54 3.52
CA ASP A 284 18.02 5.35 4.25
C ASP A 284 19.14 5.03 3.26
N SER A 285 18.96 3.98 2.45
CA SER A 285 19.81 3.70 1.28
C SER A 285 18.99 3.43 0.03
N PHE A 286 19.62 3.54 -1.13
CA PHE A 286 19.01 3.18 -2.41
C PHE A 286 19.89 2.18 -3.15
N THR A 287 19.39 0.98 -3.39
CA THR A 287 20.15 -0.11 -4.02
C THR A 287 19.46 -0.62 -5.28
N LEU A 288 20.21 -0.66 -6.38
CA LEU A 288 19.78 -1.35 -7.60
C LEU A 288 20.25 -2.81 -7.57
N SER A 289 19.37 -3.75 -7.91
CA SER A 289 19.67 -5.19 -7.96
C SER A 289 19.28 -5.82 -9.30
N GLY A 290 20.22 -6.55 -9.91
CA GLY A 290 20.01 -7.28 -11.18
C GLY A 290 20.58 -6.61 -12.43
N GLY A 291 20.36 -7.24 -13.60
CA GLY A 291 21.05 -6.94 -14.87
C GLY A 291 20.21 -6.31 -15.98
N THR A 292 18.94 -5.96 -15.74
CA THR A 292 18.08 -5.19 -16.69
C THR A 292 17.55 -3.90 -16.03
N PRO A 293 17.08 -2.89 -16.80
CA PRO A 293 16.79 -1.58 -16.25
C PRO A 293 15.60 -1.55 -15.27
N VAL A 294 15.68 -0.65 -14.30
CA VAL A 294 14.54 -0.12 -13.56
C VAL A 294 13.85 0.90 -14.46
N VAL A 295 12.52 0.90 -14.49
CA VAL A 295 11.74 1.86 -15.27
C VAL A 295 11.52 3.13 -14.48
N ILE A 296 11.80 4.29 -15.08
CA ILE A 296 11.38 5.60 -14.59
C ILE A 296 10.26 6.10 -15.52
N ASP A 297 9.01 5.99 -15.08
CA ASP A 297 7.85 6.52 -15.82
C ASP A 297 7.63 7.97 -15.43
N VAL A 298 7.98 8.89 -16.33
CA VAL A 298 7.88 10.33 -16.10
C VAL A 298 6.51 10.82 -16.56
N SER A 299 5.78 11.44 -15.65
CA SER A 299 4.48 12.04 -15.91
C SER A 299 4.53 13.54 -15.65
N SER A 300 4.01 14.33 -16.58
CA SER A 300 3.76 15.75 -16.34
C SER A 300 2.34 15.99 -15.87
N LEU A 301 2.18 16.92 -14.93
CA LEU A 301 0.89 17.38 -14.46
C LEU A 301 0.70 18.86 -14.80
N ALA A 302 -0.53 19.23 -15.15
CA ALA A 302 -0.96 20.62 -15.18
C ALA A 302 -1.07 21.18 -13.76
N LEU A 303 -1.20 22.51 -13.62
CA LEU A 303 -1.26 23.19 -12.31
C LEU A 303 -2.48 22.75 -11.46
N ASP A 304 -3.54 22.23 -12.08
CA ASP A 304 -4.71 21.68 -11.40
C ASP A 304 -4.49 20.24 -10.88
N GLY A 305 -3.31 19.66 -11.11
CA GLY A 305 -2.94 18.31 -10.70
C GLY A 305 -3.39 17.20 -11.66
N SER A 306 -4.13 17.53 -12.72
CA SER A 306 -4.47 16.56 -13.76
C SER A 306 -3.26 16.26 -14.65
N GLN A 307 -3.24 15.08 -15.28
CA GLN A 307 -2.23 14.76 -16.28
C GLN A 307 -2.34 15.74 -17.46
N GLY A 308 -1.24 16.37 -17.82
CA GLY A 308 -1.24 17.41 -18.83
C GLY A 308 0.12 18.10 -18.96
N SER A 309 0.17 19.14 -19.78
CA SER A 309 1.43 19.87 -20.02
C SER A 309 1.92 20.56 -18.75
N LEU A 310 3.19 20.32 -18.43
CA LEU A 310 3.95 21.00 -17.41
C LEU A 310 4.10 22.48 -17.78
N ALA A 311 3.59 23.36 -16.92
CA ALA A 311 3.58 24.79 -17.17
C ALA A 311 5.01 25.36 -17.20
N GLY A 312 5.31 26.14 -18.23
CA GLY A 312 6.60 26.83 -18.38
C GLY A 312 7.77 25.95 -18.85
N PHE A 313 7.54 24.68 -19.16
CA PHE A 313 8.55 23.83 -19.77
C PHE A 313 8.89 24.32 -21.20
N ASP A 314 10.18 24.51 -21.45
CA ASP A 314 10.78 24.93 -22.71
C ASP A 314 11.87 23.92 -23.07
N SER A 315 11.70 23.22 -24.20
CA SER A 315 12.62 22.17 -24.65
C SER A 315 14.01 22.69 -25.05
N ALA A 316 14.22 24.00 -25.09
CA ALA A 316 15.53 24.63 -25.27
C ALA A 316 16.30 24.83 -23.96
N LEU A 317 15.67 24.62 -22.80
CA LEU A 317 16.27 24.81 -21.47
C LEU A 317 16.57 23.47 -20.79
N GLY A 318 17.57 23.46 -19.91
CA GLY A 318 17.90 22.31 -19.07
C GLY A 318 17.13 22.33 -17.75
N TYR A 319 16.70 21.15 -17.30
CA TYR A 319 16.00 20.96 -16.03
C TYR A 319 16.64 19.85 -15.20
N SER A 320 16.53 19.95 -13.88
CA SER A 320 17.05 18.95 -12.94
C SER A 320 16.16 18.86 -11.71
N TRP A 321 15.62 17.68 -11.44
CA TRP A 321 14.72 17.41 -10.32
C TRP A 321 15.31 16.32 -9.43
N GLU A 322 15.53 16.63 -8.15
CA GLU A 322 15.95 15.62 -7.15
C GLU A 322 14.78 14.67 -6.89
N ILE A 323 14.88 13.43 -7.39
CA ILE A 323 13.81 12.42 -7.28
C ILE A 323 14.07 11.42 -6.16
N VAL A 324 15.33 11.23 -5.77
CA VAL A 324 15.72 10.39 -4.63
C VAL A 324 16.77 11.12 -3.80
N SER A 325 16.65 11.08 -2.48
CA SER A 325 17.69 11.51 -1.54
C SER A 325 17.91 10.44 -0.48
N THR A 326 19.17 10.11 -0.18
CA THR A 326 19.53 9.06 0.77
C THR A 326 20.39 9.57 1.92
N SER A 327 20.34 8.90 3.08
CA SER A 327 21.24 9.19 4.22
C SER A 327 22.50 8.31 4.22
N GLY A 328 22.36 7.05 3.85
CA GLY A 328 23.38 5.99 3.81
C GLY A 328 24.00 5.72 2.42
N GLY A 329 23.48 6.35 1.36
CA GLY A 329 24.08 6.33 0.02
C GLY A 329 23.30 5.54 -1.04
N ILE A 330 23.84 5.59 -2.26
CA ILE A 330 23.31 4.94 -3.45
C ILE A 330 24.28 3.83 -3.86
N PHE A 331 23.75 2.64 -4.13
CA PHE A 331 24.54 1.43 -4.40
C PHE A 331 24.18 0.82 -5.75
N ASN A 332 25.21 0.36 -6.46
CA ASN A 332 25.13 -0.24 -7.80
C ASN A 332 24.55 0.69 -8.87
N PHE A 333 24.76 2.00 -8.74
CA PHE A 333 24.32 2.96 -9.74
C PHE A 333 25.03 2.74 -11.09
N SER A 334 24.25 2.77 -12.15
CA SER A 334 24.71 2.95 -13.52
C SER A 334 23.65 3.74 -14.28
N PRO A 335 24.00 4.74 -15.11
CA PRO A 335 23.02 5.42 -15.96
C PRO A 335 22.26 4.45 -16.88
N SER A 336 22.92 3.37 -17.32
CA SER A 336 22.30 2.34 -18.18
C SER A 336 21.35 1.40 -17.43
N ALA A 337 21.26 1.51 -16.11
CA ALA A 337 20.35 0.71 -15.30
C ALA A 337 18.94 1.32 -15.22
N PHE A 338 18.68 2.41 -15.94
CA PHE A 338 17.38 3.07 -16.01
C PHE A 338 16.84 3.08 -17.44
N ASP A 339 15.57 2.71 -17.58
CA ASP A 339 14.77 2.93 -18.79
C ASP A 339 13.79 4.06 -18.50
N ILE A 340 13.94 5.20 -19.17
CA ILE A 340 13.11 6.38 -18.94
C ILE A 340 11.98 6.37 -19.96
N GLN A 341 10.74 6.30 -19.46
CA GLN A 341 9.54 6.27 -20.26
C GLN A 341 8.82 7.62 -20.15
N LEU A 342 8.45 8.18 -21.30
CA LEU A 342 7.84 9.51 -21.40
C LEU A 342 6.40 9.45 -21.93
N GLY A 343 5.78 8.26 -21.93
CA GLY A 343 4.41 8.08 -22.45
C GLY A 343 3.37 8.95 -21.76
N ASN A 344 3.67 9.40 -20.53
CA ASN A 344 2.84 10.26 -19.71
C ASN A 344 3.37 11.71 -19.59
N PHE A 345 4.46 12.04 -20.27
CA PHE A 345 5.02 13.39 -20.30
C PHE A 345 4.47 14.15 -21.53
N ALA A 346 3.61 15.13 -21.27
CA ALA A 346 2.77 15.75 -22.30
C ALA A 346 3.46 16.87 -23.11
N ASN A 347 4.57 17.42 -22.62
CA ASN A 347 5.29 18.48 -23.33
C ASN A 347 6.16 17.89 -24.45
N ASP A 348 6.27 18.61 -25.56
CA ASP A 348 7.23 18.28 -26.62
C ASP A 348 8.66 18.47 -26.09
N THR A 349 9.45 17.41 -26.12
CA THR A 349 10.85 17.40 -25.70
C THR A 349 11.79 17.86 -26.81
N GLY A 350 11.29 18.06 -28.03
CA GLY A 350 12.10 18.33 -29.20
C GLY A 350 13.14 17.22 -29.41
N LEU A 351 14.41 17.62 -29.48
CA LEU A 351 15.55 16.69 -29.55
C LEU A 351 16.24 16.49 -28.19
N GLY A 352 15.72 17.11 -27.12
CA GLY A 352 16.30 16.96 -25.79
C GLY A 352 15.98 15.60 -25.17
N ASP A 353 16.87 15.14 -24.30
CA ASP A 353 16.80 13.82 -23.68
C ASP A 353 16.73 13.91 -22.16
N PHE A 354 16.03 12.95 -21.56
CA PHE A 354 16.03 12.74 -20.12
C PHE A 354 17.11 11.74 -19.70
N ASN A 355 17.75 11.99 -18.56
CA ASN A 355 18.78 11.12 -17.98
C ASN A 355 18.68 11.09 -16.45
N ILE A 356 19.11 9.99 -15.84
CA ILE A 356 19.32 9.92 -14.38
C ILE A 356 20.79 10.19 -14.06
N LEU A 357 21.04 11.14 -13.15
CA LEU A 357 22.37 11.46 -12.65
C LEU A 357 22.45 11.23 -11.14
N GLU A 358 23.53 10.59 -10.70
CA GLU A 358 23.91 10.51 -9.29
C GLU A 358 24.79 11.69 -8.93
N GLN A 359 24.44 12.42 -7.86
CA GLN A 359 25.26 13.48 -7.28
C GLN A 359 25.26 13.35 -5.75
N GLY A 360 26.39 12.88 -5.20
CA GLY A 360 26.47 12.57 -3.77
C GLY A 360 25.48 11.47 -3.41
N ASN A 361 24.60 11.73 -2.45
CA ASN A 361 23.60 10.77 -1.98
C ASN A 361 22.22 10.93 -2.65
N SER A 362 22.16 11.63 -3.78
CA SER A 362 20.89 11.94 -4.46
C SER A 362 20.89 11.53 -5.93
N LEU A 363 19.71 11.12 -6.42
CA LEU A 363 19.43 10.91 -7.85
C LEU A 363 18.61 12.06 -8.40
N PHE A 364 19.02 12.54 -9.57
CA PHE A 364 18.36 13.61 -10.29
C PHE A 364 17.82 13.10 -11.61
N LEU A 365 16.53 13.37 -11.88
CA LEU A 365 15.98 13.32 -13.22
C LEU A 365 16.37 14.63 -13.91
N THR A 366 17.13 14.53 -14.99
CA THR A 366 17.64 15.69 -15.72
C THR A 366 17.15 15.69 -17.15
N PHE A 367 16.73 16.85 -17.64
CA PHE A 367 16.44 17.07 -19.05
C PHE A 367 17.56 17.92 -19.64
N THR A 368 18.19 17.42 -20.70
CA THR A 368 19.27 18.12 -21.42
C THR A 368 18.78 18.51 -22.81
N PRO A 369 18.66 19.81 -23.11
CA PRO A 369 18.25 20.24 -24.45
C PRO A 369 19.37 19.97 -25.45
N VAL A 370 19.01 19.58 -26.66
CA VAL A 370 19.96 19.61 -27.78
C VAL A 370 19.88 20.99 -28.42
N PRO A 371 20.98 21.78 -28.43
CA PRO A 371 20.96 23.11 -29.02
C PRO A 371 20.57 23.02 -30.49
N GLU A 372 19.57 23.80 -30.91
CA GLU A 372 19.31 23.97 -32.34
C GLU A 372 20.61 24.48 -33.01
N PRO A 373 21.03 23.92 -34.16
CA PRO A 373 22.17 24.44 -34.89
C PRO A 373 21.88 25.92 -35.15
N SER A 374 22.66 26.82 -34.54
CA SER A 374 22.41 28.25 -34.65
C SER A 374 22.11 28.61 -36.10
N THR A 375 20.98 29.28 -36.37
CA THR A 375 20.59 29.68 -37.72
C THR A 375 21.68 30.51 -38.41
N ILE A 376 22.59 31.11 -37.61
CA ILE A 376 23.82 31.78 -38.05
C ILE A 376 24.82 30.78 -38.66
N ALA A 377 25.06 29.62 -38.06
CA ALA A 377 25.98 28.62 -38.64
C ALA A 377 25.47 28.08 -39.99
N MET A 378 24.15 27.84 -40.12
CA MET A 378 23.53 27.42 -41.38
C MET A 378 23.44 28.55 -42.42
N GLY A 379 23.17 29.79 -41.98
CA GLY A 379 23.16 30.98 -42.83
C GLY A 379 24.55 31.37 -43.35
N VAL A 380 25.61 31.20 -42.55
CA VAL A 380 27.00 31.44 -42.95
C VAL A 380 27.47 30.37 -43.93
N LEU A 381 27.13 29.09 -43.72
CA LEU A 381 27.44 28.03 -44.70
C LEU A 381 26.71 28.22 -46.04
N GLY A 382 25.42 28.59 -46.00
CA GLY A 382 24.64 28.88 -47.20
C GLY A 382 25.16 30.11 -47.97
N SER A 383 25.52 31.18 -47.28
CA SER A 383 26.05 32.39 -47.91
C SER A 383 27.48 32.22 -48.45
N VAL A 384 28.33 31.41 -47.82
CA VAL A 384 29.68 31.07 -48.35
C VAL A 384 29.59 30.24 -49.64
N MET A 385 28.64 29.29 -49.76
CA MET A 385 28.43 28.55 -51.01
C MET A 385 27.89 29.45 -52.14
N VAL A 386 26.96 30.36 -51.84
CA VAL A 386 26.40 31.29 -52.82
C VAL A 386 27.46 32.30 -53.28
N PHE A 387 28.23 32.91 -52.38
CA PHE A 387 29.33 33.82 -52.74
C PHE A 387 30.48 33.12 -53.47
N GLY A 388 30.84 31.89 -53.07
CA GLY A 388 31.85 31.07 -53.76
C GLY A 388 31.45 30.73 -55.21
N SER A 389 30.17 30.45 -55.45
CA SER A 389 29.64 30.18 -56.81
C SER A 389 29.58 31.45 -57.69
N MET A 390 29.29 32.62 -57.10
CA MET A 390 29.27 33.90 -57.81
C MET A 390 30.68 34.39 -58.20
N LEU A 391 31.68 34.19 -57.33
CA LEU A 391 33.08 34.54 -57.62
C LEU A 391 33.70 33.64 -58.71
N ARG A 392 33.30 32.36 -58.79
CA ARG A 392 33.70 31.47 -59.89
C ARG A 392 33.11 31.87 -61.25
N ARG A 393 31.92 32.46 -61.29
CA ARG A 393 31.30 32.95 -62.55
C ARG A 393 31.95 34.24 -63.08
N ARG A 394 32.50 35.10 -62.22
CA ARG A 394 33.18 36.35 -62.63
C ARG A 394 34.58 36.16 -63.22
N LYS A 395 35.26 35.04 -62.95
CA LYS A 395 36.59 34.74 -63.52
C LYS A 395 36.57 34.08 -64.92
N LYS A 396 35.39 33.93 -65.55
CA LYS A 396 35.22 33.31 -66.89
C LYS A 396 34.67 34.27 -67.96
N LYS A 397 34.84 35.58 -67.81
CA LYS A 397 34.54 36.55 -68.87
C LYS A 397 35.79 37.30 -69.27
#